data_AF-A0A0C3NT36-F1
#
_entry.id   AF-A0A0C3NT36-F1
#
_cell.length_a   1.000
_cell.length_b   1.000
_cell.length_c   1.000
_cell.angle_alpha   90.00
_cell.angle_beta   90.00
_cell.angle_gamma   90.00
#
_symmetry.space_group_name_H-M   'P 1'
#
loop_
_entity.id
_entity.type
_entity.pdbx_description
1 polymer ?
#
loop_
_entity_poly.entity_id
_entity_poly.type
_entity_poly.pdbx_seq_one_letter_code
_entity_poly.pdbx_strand_id
1 'polypeptide(L)'
;MSSKATMEILNAPMMSLPEPALVQSHGRCSATRAISLFAAVGVLCLFMNHTTRHCWFNHSHKFDRYDTNALANICPQVPPFLPQKNFDVWESLGTTYDTAAFKAKAVSWLVGVVQVPTESYDYFGPVGTDSHWEKFHAFHAYLQKAFELVHAELELTTVNTYGLIFLWMGSNEGLKPLLLTAHQDAVPMEPTTVDKWIHPPFSGHFDGDWMPLFALHRISCVMHYILCTAHTCVYRTHYFLPKWSAISPSSF
;
A
#
# COMPACT_ATOMS: atom_id res chain seq x y z
N MET A 1 -56.42 -24.38 -49.26
CA MET A 1 -57.13 -24.98 -48.11
C MET A 1 -56.34 -24.60 -46.85
N SER A 2 -56.37 -23.39 -46.28
CA SER A 2 -57.48 -22.50 -45.89
C SER A 2 -58.69 -23.24 -45.32
N SER A 3 -59.11 -22.81 -44.13
CA SER A 3 -60.36 -23.16 -43.44
C SER A 3 -60.44 -24.55 -42.81
N LYS A 4 -59.70 -24.79 -41.71
CA LYS A 4 -60.12 -25.80 -40.71
C LYS A 4 -59.62 -25.57 -39.29
N ALA A 5 -58.61 -24.72 -39.07
CA ALA A 5 -58.12 -24.37 -37.74
C ALA A 5 -58.79 -23.11 -37.12
N THR A 6 -59.74 -22.47 -37.83
CA THR A 6 -60.35 -21.19 -37.40
C THR A 6 -61.82 -21.33 -36.97
N MET A 7 -62.35 -22.56 -36.88
CA MET A 7 -63.77 -22.81 -36.60
C MET A 7 -64.04 -23.58 -35.29
N GLU A 8 -63.06 -23.66 -34.38
CA GLU A 8 -63.25 -24.27 -33.04
C GLU A 8 -63.19 -23.27 -31.87
N ILE A 9 -63.06 -21.96 -32.14
CA ILE A 9 -63.01 -20.93 -31.08
C ILE A 9 -64.37 -20.22 -30.88
N LEU A 10 -65.38 -20.50 -31.71
CA LEU A 10 -66.65 -19.74 -31.73
C LEU A 10 -67.85 -20.37 -31.00
N ASN A 11 -67.70 -21.53 -30.35
CA ASN A 11 -68.82 -22.24 -29.68
C ASN A 11 -68.58 -22.59 -28.20
N ALA A 12 -67.73 -21.84 -27.49
CA ALA A 12 -67.62 -22.00 -26.04
C ALA A 12 -68.85 -21.38 -25.34
N PRO A 13 -69.50 -22.10 -24.40
CA PRO A 13 -70.70 -21.62 -23.72
C PRO A 13 -70.37 -20.43 -22.81
N MET A 14 -71.13 -19.34 -23.00
CA MET A 14 -71.07 -18.10 -22.25
C MET A 14 -71.51 -18.34 -20.81
N MET A 15 -70.54 -18.50 -19.91
CA MET A 15 -70.77 -18.56 -18.47
C MET A 15 -71.18 -17.15 -18.00
N SER A 16 -72.45 -17.01 -17.64
CA SER A 16 -73.04 -15.78 -17.14
C SER A 16 -72.29 -15.30 -15.90
N LEU A 17 -71.83 -14.05 -15.93
CA LEU A 17 -71.21 -13.37 -14.79
C LEU A 17 -72.19 -13.33 -13.60
N PRO A 18 -71.73 -13.60 -12.37
CA PRO A 18 -72.58 -13.51 -11.19
C PRO A 18 -73.06 -12.07 -10.98
N GLU A 19 -74.31 -11.97 -10.55
CA GLU A 19 -75.01 -10.73 -10.21
C GLU A 19 -74.20 -9.88 -9.20
N PRO A 20 -74.10 -8.55 -9.38
CA PRO A 20 -73.30 -7.73 -8.50
C PRO A 20 -73.86 -7.74 -7.09
N ALA A 21 -73.02 -8.11 -6.13
CA ALA A 21 -73.34 -8.11 -4.72
C ALA A 21 -73.84 -6.72 -4.27
N LEU A 22 -74.95 -6.72 -3.55
CA LEU A 22 -75.54 -5.58 -2.86
C LEU A 22 -74.46 -4.88 -2.02
N VAL A 23 -74.07 -3.67 -2.43
CA VAL A 23 -73.12 -2.83 -1.70
C VAL A 23 -73.73 -2.46 -0.36
N GLN A 24 -73.22 -3.05 0.71
CA GLN A 24 -73.49 -2.59 2.06
C GLN A 24 -72.89 -1.20 2.24
N SER A 25 -73.70 -0.23 2.68
CA SER A 25 -73.21 1.10 3.01
C SER A 25 -72.30 1.00 4.24
N HIS A 26 -70.99 0.92 4.01
CA HIS A 26 -70.03 1.16 5.09
C HIS A 26 -70.19 2.61 5.53
N GLY A 27 -70.64 2.80 6.77
CA GLY A 27 -70.81 4.11 7.38
C GLY A 27 -69.54 4.94 7.23
N ARG A 28 -69.71 6.26 7.05
CA ARG A 28 -68.62 7.25 7.00
C ARG A 28 -67.70 7.09 8.20
N CYS A 29 -66.65 6.29 8.05
CA CYS A 29 -65.54 6.26 8.98
C CYS A 29 -64.68 7.48 8.62
N SER A 30 -64.67 8.47 9.51
CA SER A 30 -64.12 9.81 9.30
C SER A 30 -62.72 9.76 8.68
N ALA A 31 -62.60 10.08 7.38
CA ALA A 31 -61.33 10.09 6.65
C ALA A 31 -60.28 10.98 7.35
N THR A 32 -60.73 12.00 8.09
CA THR A 32 -59.88 12.86 8.92
C THR A 32 -59.20 12.13 10.08
N ARG A 33 -59.80 11.08 10.65
CA ARG A 33 -59.18 10.24 11.70
C ARG A 33 -58.13 9.29 11.12
N ALA A 34 -58.36 8.77 9.91
CA ALA A 34 -57.38 7.93 9.23
C ALA A 34 -56.15 8.75 8.80
N ILE A 35 -56.37 9.94 8.22
CA ILE A 35 -55.28 10.84 7.81
C ILE A 35 -54.47 11.32 9.02
N SER A 36 -55.12 11.66 10.14
CA SER A 36 -54.40 12.07 11.36
C SER A 36 -53.59 10.92 11.97
N LEU A 37 -54.09 9.68 11.92
CA LEU A 37 -53.34 8.50 12.33
C LEU A 37 -52.11 8.24 11.44
N PHE A 38 -52.25 8.32 10.12
CA PHE A 38 -51.11 8.14 9.21
C PHE A 38 -50.08 9.26 9.34
N ALA A 39 -50.53 10.51 9.54
CA ALA A 39 -49.63 11.63 9.81
C ALA A 39 -48.89 11.47 11.15
N ALA A 40 -49.58 11.03 12.20
CA ALA A 40 -48.96 10.77 13.50
C ALA A 40 -47.93 9.63 13.44
N VAL A 41 -48.24 8.55 12.71
CA VAL A 41 -47.29 7.44 12.48
C VAL A 41 -46.09 7.91 11.65
N GLY A 42 -46.31 8.71 10.60
CA GLY A 42 -45.23 9.29 9.80
C GLY A 42 -44.28 10.17 10.61
N VAL A 43 -44.83 11.04 11.48
CA VAL A 43 -44.03 11.87 12.40
C VAL A 43 -43.28 11.01 13.42
N LEU A 44 -43.90 9.95 13.96
CA LEU A 44 -43.25 9.02 14.89
C LEU A 44 -42.09 8.27 14.22
N CYS A 45 -42.27 7.82 12.97
CA CYS A 45 -41.21 7.16 12.20
C CYS A 45 -40.06 8.12 11.88
N LEU A 46 -40.34 9.38 11.56
CA LEU A 46 -39.31 10.41 11.36
C LEU A 46 -38.57 10.72 12.66
N PHE A 47 -39.27 10.78 13.79
CA PHE A 47 -38.64 10.96 15.11
C PHE A 47 -37.77 9.77 15.49
N MET A 48 -38.24 8.53 15.29
CA MET A 48 -37.45 7.32 15.52
C MET A 48 -36.21 7.25 14.61
N ASN A 49 -36.32 7.66 13.34
CA ASN A 49 -35.19 7.71 12.41
C ASN A 49 -34.21 8.84 12.78
N HIS A 50 -34.71 9.98 13.27
CA HIS A 50 -33.87 11.07 13.76
C HIS A 50 -33.14 10.70 15.06
N THR A 51 -33.82 10.09 16.05
CA THR A 51 -33.18 9.66 17.30
C THR A 51 -32.22 8.49 17.09
N THR A 52 -32.55 7.53 16.22
CA THR A 52 -31.60 6.46 15.86
C THR A 52 -30.41 7.03 15.07
N ARG A 53 -30.59 7.98 14.14
CA ARG A 53 -29.42 8.65 13.51
C ARG A 53 -28.56 9.40 14.53
N HIS A 54 -29.14 10.09 15.51
CA HIS A 54 -28.37 10.77 16.56
C HIS A 54 -27.72 9.83 17.58
N CYS A 55 -28.26 8.63 17.82
CA CYS A 55 -27.62 7.64 18.69
C CYS A 55 -26.58 6.78 17.96
N TRP A 56 -26.76 6.50 16.66
CA TRP A 56 -25.87 5.63 15.90
C TRP A 56 -24.75 6.38 15.17
N PHE A 57 -24.93 7.65 14.77
CA PHE A 57 -23.86 8.45 14.14
C PHE A 57 -23.04 9.28 15.13
N ASN A 58 -23.42 9.35 16.41
CA ASN A 58 -22.68 10.11 17.42
C ASN A 58 -21.85 9.22 18.35
N HIS A 59 -21.72 7.93 18.03
CA HIS A 59 -20.49 7.21 18.36
C HIS A 59 -19.38 7.74 17.46
N SER A 60 -18.89 8.92 17.80
CA SER A 60 -17.48 9.20 17.60
C SER A 60 -16.77 8.03 18.28
N HIS A 61 -16.29 7.07 17.50
CA HIS A 61 -15.21 6.21 17.92
C HIS A 61 -14.05 7.17 18.19
N LYS A 62 -14.05 7.77 19.38
CA LYS A 62 -12.83 8.14 20.03
C LYS A 62 -12.09 6.81 20.10
N PHE A 63 -11.17 6.63 19.17
CA PHE A 63 -9.99 5.83 19.45
C PHE A 63 -9.42 6.47 20.70
N ASP A 64 -9.88 6.02 21.87
CA ASP A 64 -9.15 6.24 23.10
C ASP A 64 -7.79 5.65 22.78
N ARG A 65 -6.81 6.55 22.60
CA ARG A 65 -5.41 6.17 22.54
C ARG A 65 -5.21 5.31 23.76
N TYR A 66 -5.08 4.01 23.52
CA TYR A 66 -4.75 3.03 24.54
C TYR A 66 -3.65 3.65 25.41
N ASP A 67 -3.86 3.69 26.72
CA ASP A 67 -2.87 4.21 27.66
C ASP A 67 -1.53 3.56 27.34
N THR A 68 -0.63 4.31 26.71
CA THR A 68 0.65 3.80 26.20
C THR A 68 1.52 3.28 27.33
N ASN A 69 1.20 3.65 28.58
CA ASN A 69 1.88 3.16 29.77
C ASN A 69 1.53 1.70 30.10
N ALA A 70 0.34 1.21 29.72
CA ALA A 70 -0.05 -0.19 29.92
C ALA A 70 0.71 -1.15 28.99
N LEU A 71 1.16 -0.68 27.82
CA LEU A 71 1.93 -1.44 26.83
C LEU A 71 3.46 -1.31 27.01
N ALA A 72 3.93 -0.31 27.76
CA ALA A 72 5.35 -0.03 27.97
C ALA A 72 6.12 -1.21 28.62
N ASN A 73 5.43 -2.02 29.43
CA ASN A 73 6.02 -3.20 30.07
C ASN A 73 5.94 -4.48 29.22
N ILE A 74 5.15 -4.48 28.14
CA ILE A 74 4.99 -5.64 27.25
C ILE A 74 5.99 -5.56 26.10
N CYS A 75 6.16 -4.38 25.52
CA CYS A 75 7.11 -4.11 24.45
C CYS A 75 7.91 -2.83 24.79
N PRO A 76 8.87 -2.88 25.73
CA PRO A 76 9.67 -1.72 26.06
C PRO A 76 10.47 -1.28 24.83
N GLN A 77 10.19 -0.08 24.34
CA GLN A 77 10.98 0.52 23.27
C GLN A 77 12.35 0.88 23.84
N VAL A 78 13.40 0.23 23.35
CA VAL A 78 14.77 0.58 23.75
C VAL A 78 15.06 2.03 23.34
N PRO A 79 15.76 2.82 24.19
CA PRO A 79 16.17 4.14 23.79
C PRO A 79 17.07 4.06 22.55
N PRO A 80 17.09 5.11 21.71
CA PRO A 80 17.90 5.12 20.51
C PRO A 80 19.37 4.88 20.86
N PHE A 81 19.99 3.92 20.15
CA PHE A 81 21.40 3.64 20.32
C PHE A 81 22.22 4.72 19.61
N LEU A 82 22.91 5.57 20.39
CA LEU A 82 23.77 6.62 19.85
C LEU A 82 25.22 6.13 19.76
N PRO A 83 25.90 6.37 18.63
CA PRO A 83 27.28 5.93 18.48
C PRO A 83 28.21 6.71 19.40
N GLN A 84 28.96 6.00 20.26
CA GLN A 84 29.97 6.63 21.11
C GLN A 84 31.25 7.00 20.34
N LYS A 85 31.52 6.33 19.21
CA LYS A 85 32.66 6.60 18.32
C LYS A 85 32.16 7.25 17.03
N ASN A 86 32.89 8.25 16.53
CA ASN A 86 32.54 9.05 15.35
C ASN A 86 31.17 9.76 15.50
N PHE A 87 30.86 10.25 16.70
CA PHE A 87 29.61 10.95 17.00
C PHE A 87 29.46 12.25 16.18
N ASP A 88 30.56 12.95 15.97
CA ASP A 88 30.66 14.13 15.10
C ASP A 88 30.19 13.84 13.67
N VAL A 89 30.60 12.70 13.12
CA VAL A 89 30.13 12.25 11.81
C VAL A 89 28.63 11.94 11.84
N TRP A 90 28.18 11.20 12.86
CA TRP A 90 26.75 10.89 13.02
C TRP A 90 25.87 12.15 13.12
N GLU A 91 26.30 13.15 13.88
CA GLU A 91 25.58 14.43 14.05
C GLU A 91 25.58 15.26 12.76
N SER A 92 26.73 15.33 12.06
CA SER A 92 26.83 16.02 10.77
C SER A 92 25.96 15.37 9.69
N LEU A 93 25.91 14.04 9.66
CA LEU A 93 25.02 13.27 8.80
C LEU A 93 23.55 13.55 9.13
N GLY A 94 23.20 13.49 10.42
CA GLY A 94 21.84 13.81 10.89
C GLY A 94 21.38 15.20 10.43
N THR A 95 22.24 16.20 10.57
CA THR A 95 21.97 17.57 10.11
C THR A 95 21.72 17.62 8.61
N THR A 96 22.51 16.88 7.81
CA THR A 96 22.34 16.81 6.35
C THR A 96 21.04 16.12 5.98
N TYR A 97 20.74 15.00 6.61
CA TYR A 97 19.53 14.21 6.38
C TYR A 97 18.26 14.97 6.78
N ASP A 98 18.36 15.86 7.76
CA ASP A 98 17.23 16.65 8.21
C ASP A 98 16.84 17.79 7.28
N THR A 99 17.71 18.15 6.33
CA THR A 99 17.41 19.20 5.35
C THR A 99 16.22 18.82 4.47
N ALA A 100 15.39 19.82 4.14
CA ALA A 100 14.28 19.65 3.20
C ALA A 100 14.76 19.17 1.82
N ALA A 101 15.94 19.63 1.38
CA ALA A 101 16.55 19.22 0.13
C ALA A 101 16.88 17.71 0.12
N PHE A 102 17.50 17.20 1.19
CA PHE A 102 17.78 15.76 1.29
C PHE A 102 16.50 14.94 1.39
N LYS A 103 15.54 15.34 2.22
CA LYS A 103 14.24 14.66 2.35
C LYS A 103 13.50 14.58 1.02
N ALA A 104 13.45 15.68 0.26
CA ALA A 104 12.86 15.70 -1.07
C ALA A 104 13.60 14.76 -2.05
N LYS A 105 14.93 14.72 -1.98
CA LYS A 105 15.73 13.80 -2.79
C LYS A 105 15.49 12.33 -2.42
N ALA A 106 15.41 12.02 -1.12
CA ALA A 106 15.12 10.68 -0.61
C ALA A 106 13.72 10.20 -1.04
N VAL A 107 12.72 11.07 -0.95
CA VAL A 107 11.38 10.82 -1.50
C VAL A 107 11.46 10.55 -3.00
N SER A 108 12.16 11.38 -3.77
CA SER A 108 12.30 11.19 -5.21
C SER A 108 12.95 9.84 -5.57
N TRP A 109 14.01 9.45 -4.85
CA TRP A 109 14.62 8.13 -5.03
C TRP A 109 13.64 7.00 -4.75
N LEU A 110 12.86 7.15 -3.70
CA LEU A 110 11.92 6.12 -3.31
C LEU A 110 10.73 5.99 -4.28
N VAL A 111 10.18 7.12 -4.73
CA VAL A 111 9.15 7.19 -5.77
C VAL A 111 9.63 6.47 -7.03
N GLY A 112 10.85 6.73 -7.50
CA GLY A 112 11.37 6.07 -8.69
C GLY A 112 11.55 4.57 -8.54
N VAL A 113 11.89 4.07 -7.34
CA VAL A 113 11.95 2.62 -7.06
C VAL A 113 10.56 1.99 -7.08
N VAL A 114 9.57 2.67 -6.53
CA VAL A 114 8.16 2.20 -6.54
C VAL A 114 7.63 2.08 -7.96
N GLN A 115 8.12 2.89 -8.90
CA GLN A 115 7.68 2.86 -10.29
C GLN A 115 8.25 1.70 -11.12
N VAL A 116 9.22 0.94 -10.59
CA VAL A 116 9.78 -0.23 -11.28
C VAL A 116 9.13 -1.52 -10.73
N PRO A 117 8.27 -2.22 -11.49
CA PRO A 117 7.43 -3.29 -10.96
C PRO A 117 8.17 -4.63 -10.83
N THR A 118 9.18 -4.72 -9.96
CA THR A 118 10.00 -5.94 -9.69
C THR A 118 9.26 -7.06 -8.95
N GLU A 119 8.01 -7.32 -9.31
CA GLU A 119 7.19 -8.38 -8.72
C GLU A 119 7.78 -9.76 -9.01
N SER A 120 7.97 -10.57 -7.97
CA SER A 120 8.42 -11.96 -8.08
C SER A 120 7.28 -12.92 -7.72
N TYR A 121 6.99 -13.87 -8.60
CA TYR A 121 5.88 -14.80 -8.44
C TYR A 121 6.39 -16.18 -8.01
N ASP A 122 5.51 -17.02 -7.47
CA ASP A 122 5.87 -18.38 -7.04
C ASP A 122 6.48 -19.24 -8.16
N TYR A 123 6.10 -18.95 -9.41
CA TYR A 123 6.54 -19.69 -10.59
C TYR A 123 7.18 -18.75 -11.61
N PHE A 124 8.50 -18.66 -11.57
CA PHE A 124 9.30 -18.04 -12.63
C PHE A 124 9.93 -19.09 -13.52
N GLY A 125 9.92 -18.83 -14.83
CA GLY A 125 10.75 -19.59 -15.75
C GLY A 125 12.24 -19.38 -15.44
N PRO A 126 13.14 -20.22 -15.97
CA PRO A 126 14.59 -19.99 -15.86
C PRO A 126 14.99 -18.58 -16.31
N VAL A 127 16.06 -18.05 -15.70
CA VAL A 127 16.65 -16.75 -16.08
C VAL A 127 16.94 -16.72 -17.58
N GLY A 128 16.54 -15.64 -18.25
CA GLY A 128 16.70 -15.45 -19.70
C GLY A 128 15.62 -16.12 -20.56
N THR A 129 14.66 -16.85 -19.97
CA THR A 129 13.52 -17.44 -20.70
C THR A 129 12.20 -16.75 -20.38
N ASP A 130 12.05 -16.22 -19.17
CA ASP A 130 10.86 -15.51 -18.73
C ASP A 130 11.09 -13.98 -18.79
N SER A 131 10.23 -13.27 -19.50
CA SER A 131 10.33 -11.81 -19.64
C SER A 131 10.17 -11.05 -18.32
N HIS A 132 9.62 -11.67 -17.26
CA HIS A 132 9.52 -11.03 -15.95
C HIS A 132 10.89 -10.68 -15.36
N TRP A 133 11.95 -11.41 -15.73
CA TRP A 133 13.31 -11.13 -15.31
C TRP A 133 13.84 -9.78 -15.84
N GLU A 134 13.37 -9.32 -17.00
CA GLU A 134 13.81 -8.04 -17.61
C GLU A 134 13.48 -6.83 -16.73
N LYS A 135 12.50 -6.95 -15.83
CA LYS A 135 12.14 -5.89 -14.88
C LYS A 135 13.31 -5.56 -13.93
N PHE A 136 14.18 -6.53 -13.62
CA PHE A 136 15.36 -6.31 -12.79
C PHE A 136 16.46 -5.53 -13.53
N HIS A 137 16.60 -5.67 -14.85
CA HIS A 137 17.51 -4.81 -15.63
C HIS A 137 17.06 -3.34 -15.59
N ALA A 138 15.75 -3.09 -15.74
CA ALA A 138 15.19 -1.75 -15.59
C ALA A 138 15.45 -1.19 -14.17
N PHE A 139 15.35 -2.05 -13.15
CA PHE A 139 15.66 -1.66 -11.78
C PHE A 139 17.14 -1.32 -11.57
N HIS A 140 18.06 -2.12 -12.13
CA HIS A 140 19.49 -1.87 -12.05
C HIS A 140 19.88 -0.57 -12.75
N ALA A 141 19.33 -0.30 -13.93
CA ALA A 141 19.54 0.96 -14.63
C ALA A 141 19.05 2.16 -13.81
N TYR A 142 17.92 2.00 -13.12
CA TYR A 142 17.43 3.00 -12.18
C TYR A 142 18.40 3.21 -11.01
N LEU A 143 18.89 2.13 -10.38
CA LEU A 143 19.85 2.22 -9.26
C LEU A 143 21.15 2.91 -9.67
N GLN A 144 21.66 2.59 -10.86
CA GLN A 144 22.87 3.22 -11.40
C GLN A 144 22.71 4.73 -11.56
N LYS A 145 21.56 5.18 -12.08
CA LYS A 145 21.24 6.60 -12.24
C LYS A 145 20.93 7.30 -10.91
N ALA A 146 20.27 6.60 -9.99
CA ALA A 146 19.90 7.17 -8.70
C ALA A 146 21.11 7.33 -7.77
N PHE A 147 22.08 6.40 -7.86
CA PHE A 147 23.25 6.28 -6.99
C PHE A 147 24.54 6.22 -7.80
N GLU A 148 24.76 7.22 -8.64
CA GLU A 148 25.92 7.31 -9.54
C GLU A 148 27.25 7.20 -8.79
N LEU A 149 27.38 7.91 -7.66
CA LEU A 149 28.60 7.88 -6.83
C LEU A 149 28.88 6.48 -6.27
N VAL A 150 27.85 5.72 -5.89
CA VAL A 150 28.04 4.36 -5.37
C VAL A 150 28.54 3.44 -6.46
N HIS A 151 27.99 3.53 -7.66
CA HIS A 151 28.42 2.72 -8.81
C HIS A 151 29.79 3.15 -9.34
N ALA A 152 30.20 4.39 -9.10
CA ALA A 152 31.52 4.89 -9.48
C ALA A 152 32.62 4.50 -8.47
N GLU A 153 32.29 4.43 -7.18
CA GLU A 153 33.28 4.27 -6.11
C GLU A 153 33.37 2.86 -5.54
N LEU A 154 32.30 2.07 -5.63
CA LEU A 154 32.27 0.69 -5.14
C LEU A 154 32.49 -0.29 -6.29
N GLU A 155 33.18 -1.39 -6.01
CA GLU A 155 33.32 -2.48 -6.97
C GLU A 155 32.02 -3.27 -7.04
N LEU A 156 31.43 -3.35 -8.23
CA LEU A 156 30.18 -4.08 -8.47
C LEU A 156 30.46 -5.45 -9.10
N THR A 157 30.05 -6.51 -8.42
CA THR A 157 30.00 -7.88 -8.96
C THR A 157 28.56 -8.33 -9.14
N THR A 158 28.23 -8.81 -10.34
CA THR A 158 26.92 -9.41 -10.63
C THR A 158 26.98 -10.93 -10.45
N VAL A 159 26.03 -11.49 -9.68
CA VAL A 159 25.95 -12.94 -9.38
C VAL A 159 24.61 -13.47 -9.89
N ASN A 160 24.62 -14.64 -10.57
CA ASN A 160 23.41 -15.27 -11.12
C ASN A 160 22.53 -14.30 -11.92
N THR A 161 23.15 -13.46 -12.76
CA THR A 161 22.53 -12.46 -13.64
C THR A 161 21.96 -11.22 -12.97
N TYR A 162 21.21 -11.35 -11.86
CA TYR A 162 20.50 -10.22 -11.23
C TYR A 162 20.93 -9.87 -9.80
N GLY A 163 21.71 -10.74 -9.14
CA GLY A 163 22.28 -10.45 -7.83
C GLY A 163 23.36 -9.37 -7.94
N LEU A 164 23.31 -8.37 -7.05
CA LEU A 164 24.29 -7.28 -7.02
C LEU A 164 25.08 -7.34 -5.72
N ILE A 165 26.40 -7.40 -5.83
CA ILE A 165 27.33 -7.29 -4.71
C ILE A 165 28.16 -6.02 -4.92
N PHE A 166 27.98 -5.05 -4.02
CA PHE A 166 28.82 -3.86 -3.96
C PHE A 166 29.88 -4.04 -2.88
N LEU A 167 31.14 -4.03 -3.29
CA LEU A 167 32.27 -4.14 -2.39
C LEU A 167 32.83 -2.75 -2.07
N TRP A 168 32.72 -2.36 -0.80
CA TRP A 168 33.39 -1.18 -0.27
C TRP A 168 34.64 -1.59 0.49
N MET A 169 35.79 -1.51 -0.19
CA MET A 169 37.09 -1.79 0.40
C MET A 169 37.36 -0.82 1.54
N GLY A 170 37.45 -1.34 2.77
CA GLY A 170 37.84 -0.52 3.90
C GLY A 170 39.36 -0.48 4.10
N SER A 171 39.78 0.44 4.95
CA SER A 171 41.19 0.82 5.11
C SER A 171 42.02 -0.12 5.99
N ASN A 172 41.40 -1.09 6.67
CA ASN A 172 42.07 -1.98 7.61
C ASN A 172 41.60 -3.43 7.42
N GLU A 173 42.44 -4.24 6.80
CA GLU A 173 42.19 -5.65 6.50
C GLU A 173 42.15 -6.55 7.75
N GLY A 174 42.68 -6.09 8.89
CA GLY A 174 42.66 -6.85 10.16
C GLY A 174 41.33 -6.80 10.91
N LEU A 175 40.35 -6.03 10.43
CA LEU A 175 39.03 -5.94 11.03
C LEU A 175 38.09 -6.99 10.41
N LYS A 176 36.96 -7.28 11.07
CA LYS A 176 35.93 -8.15 10.48
C LYS A 176 35.12 -7.38 9.43
N PRO A 177 34.72 -8.05 8.34
CA PRO A 177 33.89 -7.44 7.32
C PRO A 177 32.46 -7.24 7.82
N LEU A 178 31.79 -6.20 7.33
CA LEU A 178 30.36 -5.96 7.57
C LEU A 178 29.59 -6.33 6.30
N LEU A 179 28.63 -7.25 6.43
CA LEU A 179 27.72 -7.61 5.35
C LEU A 179 26.37 -6.92 5.57
N LEU A 180 25.98 -6.11 4.60
CA LEU A 180 24.67 -5.48 4.53
C LEU A 180 23.91 -6.12 3.38
N THR A 181 22.68 -6.58 3.64
CA THR A 181 21.88 -7.31 2.66
C THR A 181 20.55 -6.63 2.45
N ALA A 182 20.08 -6.69 1.21
CA ALA A 182 18.78 -6.20 0.78
C ALA A 182 18.32 -7.07 -0.38
N HIS A 183 17.00 -7.15 -0.58
CA HIS A 183 16.41 -7.79 -1.74
C HIS A 183 15.74 -6.75 -2.66
N GLN A 184 15.58 -7.10 -3.93
CA GLN A 184 15.16 -6.17 -5.00
C GLN A 184 13.72 -6.43 -5.48
N ASP A 185 13.20 -7.62 -5.17
CA ASP A 185 11.87 -8.07 -5.56
C ASP A 185 10.79 -7.56 -4.62
N ALA A 186 9.56 -7.54 -5.12
CA ALA A 186 8.36 -7.27 -4.34
C ALA A 186 7.35 -8.40 -4.51
N VAL A 187 6.46 -8.52 -3.53
CA VAL A 187 5.31 -9.42 -3.64
C VAL A 187 4.36 -8.88 -4.71
N PRO A 188 3.84 -9.73 -5.62
CA PRO A 188 2.89 -9.31 -6.64
C PRO A 188 1.60 -8.80 -6.02
N MET A 189 0.98 -7.85 -6.70
CA MET A 189 -0.30 -7.32 -6.30
C MET A 189 -1.44 -8.17 -6.87
N GLU A 190 -2.49 -8.42 -6.06
CA GLU A 190 -3.68 -9.18 -6.49
C GLU A 190 -4.51 -8.36 -7.49
N PRO A 191 -4.60 -8.77 -8.78
CA PRO A 191 -5.21 -7.95 -9.84
C PRO A 191 -6.66 -7.57 -9.56
N THR A 192 -7.40 -8.41 -8.83
CA THR A 192 -8.81 -8.15 -8.45
C THR A 192 -8.98 -7.08 -7.37
N THR A 193 -7.90 -6.49 -6.89
CA THR A 193 -7.93 -5.43 -5.86
C THR A 193 -7.52 -4.06 -6.39
N VAL A 194 -7.16 -3.91 -7.67
CA VAL A 194 -6.53 -2.68 -8.21
C VAL A 194 -7.44 -1.47 -8.03
N ASP A 195 -8.73 -1.67 -8.26
CA ASP A 195 -9.81 -0.68 -8.11
C ASP A 195 -10.04 -0.24 -6.66
N LYS A 196 -9.56 -1.02 -5.69
CA LYS A 196 -9.67 -0.71 -4.25
C LYS A 196 -8.57 0.20 -3.74
N TRP A 197 -7.52 0.44 -4.53
CA TRP A 197 -6.43 1.33 -4.15
C TRP A 197 -6.79 2.78 -4.47
N ILE A 198 -6.53 3.69 -3.52
CA ILE A 198 -6.70 5.14 -3.72
C ILE A 198 -5.74 5.64 -4.82
N HIS A 199 -4.54 5.08 -4.88
CA HIS A 199 -3.54 5.35 -5.91
C HIS A 199 -3.02 4.05 -6.53
N PRO A 200 -2.72 4.02 -7.83
CA PRO A 200 -2.18 2.81 -8.46
C PRO A 200 -0.90 2.31 -7.74
N PRO A 201 -0.72 1.00 -7.54
CA PRO A 201 0.39 0.45 -6.74
C PRO A 201 1.79 0.92 -7.17
N PHE A 202 2.02 1.04 -8.49
CA PHE A 202 3.30 1.47 -9.05
C PHE A 202 3.33 2.96 -9.45
N SER A 203 2.36 3.77 -9.01
CA SER A 203 2.34 5.20 -9.34
C SER A 203 3.49 5.98 -8.71
N GLY A 204 3.99 5.52 -7.56
CA GLY A 204 4.93 6.28 -6.75
C GLY A 204 4.30 7.58 -6.21
N HIS A 205 2.99 7.58 -5.92
CA HIS A 205 2.31 8.75 -5.39
C HIS A 205 2.83 9.12 -3.99
N PHE A 206 3.12 10.40 -3.80
CA PHE A 206 3.45 11.01 -2.51
C PHE A 206 2.66 12.31 -2.39
N ASP A 207 1.89 12.46 -1.31
CA ASP A 207 1.00 13.60 -1.09
C ASP A 207 1.65 14.73 -0.28
N GLY A 208 2.90 14.54 0.19
CA GLY A 208 3.64 15.49 1.02
C GLY A 208 3.81 15.04 2.47
N ASP A 209 2.90 14.21 2.97
CA ASP A 209 2.88 13.76 4.37
C ASP A 209 3.06 12.24 4.48
N TRP A 210 2.45 11.47 3.58
CA TRP A 210 2.42 10.01 3.64
C TRP A 210 2.66 9.37 2.27
N MET A 211 3.25 8.19 2.29
CA MET A 211 3.32 7.30 1.12
C MET A 211 2.41 6.08 1.34
N PRO A 212 1.77 5.54 0.29
CA PRO A 212 0.91 4.37 0.41
C PRO A 212 1.63 3.12 0.95
N LEU A 213 0.89 2.23 1.61
CA LEU A 213 1.41 1.00 2.24
C LEU A 213 2.13 0.03 1.29
N PHE A 214 1.77 0.04 0.00
CA PHE A 214 2.48 -0.74 -1.03
C PHE A 214 3.90 -0.20 -1.28
N ALA A 215 4.06 1.13 -1.25
CA ALA A 215 5.39 1.72 -1.23
C ALA A 215 6.14 1.26 0.03
N LEU A 216 5.49 1.16 1.20
CA LEU A 216 6.10 0.74 2.47
C LEU A 216 6.67 -0.69 2.52
N HIS A 217 6.05 -1.67 1.86
CA HIS A 217 6.66 -3.01 1.74
C HIS A 217 7.92 -3.02 0.87
N ARG A 218 7.97 -2.15 -0.14
CA ARG A 218 9.14 -1.95 -1.01
C ARG A 218 10.22 -1.08 -0.34
N ILE A 219 9.81 -0.19 0.58
CA ILE A 219 10.66 0.71 1.37
C ILE A 219 11.60 -0.07 2.27
N SER A 220 11.17 -1.13 2.95
CA SER A 220 12.00 -1.77 3.99
C SER A 220 13.35 -2.29 3.46
N CYS A 221 13.40 -2.73 2.20
CA CYS A 221 14.56 -3.42 1.63
C CYS A 221 15.39 -2.50 0.75
N VAL A 222 14.72 -1.64 0.00
CA VAL A 222 15.36 -0.62 -0.82
C VAL A 222 15.89 0.51 0.06
N MET A 223 15.21 0.93 1.13
CA MET A 223 15.78 1.91 2.06
C MET A 223 17.04 1.39 2.75
N HIS A 224 17.19 0.09 2.97
CA HIS A 224 18.47 -0.43 3.46
C HIS A 224 19.58 -0.13 2.45
N TYR A 225 19.32 -0.36 1.16
CA TYR A 225 20.24 0.01 0.08
C TYR A 225 20.47 1.53 0.02
N ILE A 226 19.41 2.36 0.06
CA ILE A 226 19.47 3.83 -0.02
C ILE A 226 20.17 4.44 1.22
N LEU A 227 19.92 3.94 2.43
CA LEU A 227 20.56 4.42 3.65
C LEU A 227 22.02 4.01 3.72
N CYS A 228 22.36 2.79 3.29
CA CYS A 228 23.76 2.36 3.19
C CYS A 228 24.52 3.15 2.14
N THR A 229 23.89 3.41 0.99
CA THR A 229 24.51 4.17 -0.11
C THR A 229 24.57 5.68 0.18
N ALA A 230 23.53 6.27 0.77
CA ALA A 230 23.57 7.66 1.25
C ALA A 230 24.65 7.83 2.33
N HIS A 231 24.82 6.86 3.22
CA HIS A 231 25.98 6.81 4.11
C HIS A 231 27.28 6.83 3.30
N THR A 232 27.47 5.95 2.31
CA THR A 232 28.73 5.92 1.53
C THR A 232 29.05 7.25 0.84
N CYS A 233 28.04 7.93 0.27
CA CYS A 233 28.22 9.22 -0.39
C CYS A 233 28.63 10.31 0.60
N VAL A 234 27.96 10.39 1.76
CA VAL A 234 28.21 11.48 2.71
C VAL A 234 29.49 11.24 3.54
N TYR A 235 29.82 9.98 3.87
CA TYR A 235 31.09 9.64 4.52
C TYR A 235 32.29 10.14 3.70
N ARG A 236 32.24 10.05 2.36
CA ARG A 236 33.38 10.46 1.53
C ARG A 236 33.44 11.95 1.22
N THR A 237 32.32 12.67 1.13
CA THR A 237 32.36 14.16 1.09
C THR A 237 33.01 14.74 2.35
N HIS A 238 33.06 13.99 3.45
CA HIS A 238 33.78 14.32 4.68
C HIS A 238 35.11 13.55 4.86
N TYR A 239 35.70 12.98 3.80
CA TYR A 239 36.99 12.26 3.80
C TYR A 239 37.07 11.01 4.69
N PHE A 240 35.95 10.33 4.95
CA PHE A 240 35.92 9.11 5.75
C PHE A 240 36.02 7.86 4.87
N LEU A 241 37.11 7.10 5.01
CA LEU A 241 37.19 5.71 4.56
C LEU A 241 36.70 4.79 5.68
N PRO A 242 35.81 3.82 5.41
CA PRO A 242 35.32 2.92 6.44
C PRO A 242 36.47 2.07 6.97
N LYS A 243 36.41 1.81 8.28
CA LYS A 243 37.36 0.97 9.01
C LYS A 243 36.74 -0.41 9.21
N TRP A 244 36.50 -1.14 8.13
CA TRP A 244 36.16 -2.58 8.15
C TRP A 244 36.90 -3.29 7.02
N SER A 245 37.01 -4.62 7.07
CA SER A 245 37.57 -5.37 5.94
C SER A 245 36.51 -5.67 4.89
N ALA A 246 36.96 -6.04 3.70
CA ALA A 246 36.14 -6.50 2.60
C ALA A 246 36.48 -7.98 2.33
N ILE A 247 35.47 -8.82 2.07
CA ILE A 247 35.71 -10.20 1.62
C ILE A 247 35.87 -10.16 0.11
N SER A 248 37.01 -10.62 -0.40
CA SER A 248 37.23 -10.76 -1.85
C SER A 248 36.20 -11.72 -2.46
N PRO A 249 35.60 -11.40 -3.62
CA PRO A 249 34.72 -12.31 -4.36
C PRO A 249 35.37 -13.66 -4.67
N SER A 250 36.71 -13.73 -4.74
CA SER A 250 37.48 -14.97 -4.96
C SER A 250 37.42 -15.97 -3.80
N SER A 251 36.71 -15.64 -2.71
CA SER A 251 36.61 -16.46 -1.49
C SER A 251 35.33 -17.31 -1.44
N PHE A 252 34.47 -17.18 -2.47
CA PHE A 252 33.21 -17.92 -2.62
C PHE A 252 33.26 -18.87 -3.81
#